data_AF-A0A3B8Z957-F1
#
_entry.id   AF-A0A3B8Z957-F1
#
_cell.length_a   1.000
_cell.length_b   1.000
_cell.length_c   1.000
_cell.angle_alpha   90.00
_cell.angle_beta   90.00
_cell.angle_gamma   90.00
#
_symmetry.space_group_name_H-M   'P 1'
#
loop_
_entity.id
_entity.type
_entity.pdbx_description
1 polymer ?
#
loop_
_entity_poly.entity_id
_entity_poly.type
_entity_poly.pdbx_seq_one_letter_code
_entity_poly.pdbx_strand_id
1 'polypeptide(L)'
;MSAPFGGTSSIPFDTISNPTPEPISGPSIYDDLANLPRPRKHYQRYYNTRGANESMWHAEQGLSNFIRAYYHHKSADWKDNRPYRLAARTAVEWAKMPTYYIMDLNDSMAETVARVMPTTSEINANTWLTEAELEVYSTEYGRTSFQGGLNSYRMGASGIGNAETQLYAGKTIDQPSMFISGASDWGTYQNPGSFERMQERACTDMRSVHLVEGAGHWVQQEQ
;
A
#
# COMPACT_ATOMS: atom_id res chain seq x y z
N MET A 1 6.21 -6.88 -3.22
CA MET A 1 5.52 -5.57 -3.11
C MET A 1 6.03 -4.67 -4.21
N SER A 2 5.11 -4.14 -5.01
CA SER A 2 5.32 -3.41 -6.27
C SER A 2 5.15 -1.88 -6.09
N ALA A 3 5.75 -1.31 -5.04
CA ALA A 3 5.75 0.14 -4.84
C ALA A 3 7.06 0.74 -5.37
N PRO A 4 7.03 1.80 -6.20
CA PRO A 4 8.23 2.39 -6.77
C PRO A 4 9.08 3.11 -5.72
N PHE A 5 10.40 2.99 -5.83
CA PHE A 5 11.35 3.70 -4.98
C PHE A 5 11.51 5.15 -5.47
N GLY A 6 10.80 6.08 -4.85
CA GLY A 6 10.78 7.49 -5.24
C GLY A 6 12.05 8.30 -4.92
N GLY A 7 13.11 7.66 -4.43
CA GLY A 7 14.37 8.28 -4.00
C GLY A 7 14.48 8.48 -2.49
N THR A 8 15.65 8.97 -2.06
CA THR A 8 15.94 9.28 -0.65
C THR A 8 15.47 10.69 -0.28
N SER A 9 15.17 10.90 0.99
CA SER A 9 14.98 12.26 1.53
C SER A 9 16.22 13.13 1.33
N SER A 10 16.03 14.43 1.14
CA SER A 10 17.11 15.43 1.22
C SER A 10 17.26 15.91 2.66
N ILE A 11 18.50 16.16 3.07
CA ILE A 11 18.77 16.89 4.32
C ILE A 11 18.92 18.38 3.96
N PRO A 12 18.27 19.30 4.68
CA PRO A 12 18.48 20.72 4.49
C PRO A 12 19.97 21.09 4.58
N PHE A 13 20.47 21.84 3.60
CA PHE A 13 21.83 22.38 3.59
C PHE A 13 21.78 23.89 3.84
N ASP A 14 22.88 24.47 4.34
CA ASP A 14 23.01 25.91 4.57
C ASP A 14 21.89 26.51 5.47
N THR A 15 21.47 25.76 6.49
CA THR A 15 20.38 26.16 7.39
C THR A 15 20.71 27.35 8.30
N ILE A 16 21.97 27.78 8.35
CA ILE A 16 22.40 28.99 9.04
C ILE A 16 21.98 30.23 8.23
N SER A 17 22.17 30.20 6.91
CA SER A 17 21.83 31.32 6.02
C SER A 17 20.39 31.24 5.52
N ASN A 18 19.87 30.02 5.38
CA ASN A 18 18.52 29.69 4.91
C ASN A 18 17.81 28.81 5.95
N PRO A 19 17.34 29.38 7.07
CA PRO A 19 16.70 28.59 8.12
C PRO A 19 15.53 27.78 7.55
N THR A 20 15.51 26.49 7.89
CA THR A 20 14.44 25.57 7.49
C THR A 20 13.11 26.14 7.98
N PRO A 21 12.06 26.19 7.14
CA PRO A 21 10.73 26.57 7.60
C PRO A 21 10.34 25.70 8.80
N GLU A 22 9.84 26.33 9.86
CA GLU A 22 9.23 25.60 10.98
C GLU A 22 8.24 24.56 10.42
N PRO A 23 8.22 23.32 10.95
CA PRO A 23 7.27 22.33 10.50
C PRO A 23 5.87 22.94 10.60
N ILE A 24 5.14 22.94 9.49
CA ILE A 24 3.81 23.55 9.41
C ILE A 24 2.96 22.94 10.53
N SER A 25 2.62 23.75 11.53
CA SER A 25 1.68 23.40 12.60
C SER A 25 0.26 23.44 12.02
N GLY A 26 -0.01 22.51 11.12
CA GLY A 26 -1.31 22.34 10.46
C GLY A 26 -1.89 20.95 10.74
N PRO A 27 -3.19 20.74 10.44
CA PRO A 27 -3.77 19.41 10.46
C PRO A 27 -2.95 18.47 9.58
N SER A 28 -2.70 17.27 10.08
CA SER A 28 -2.03 16.24 9.29
C SER A 28 -2.94 15.81 8.14
N ILE A 29 -2.38 15.24 7.07
CA ILE A 29 -3.20 14.64 6.00
C ILE A 29 -4.20 13.60 6.54
N TYR A 30 -3.92 13.00 7.70
CA TYR A 30 -4.84 12.08 8.36
C TYR A 30 -6.05 12.79 8.98
N ASP A 31 -5.86 13.99 9.52
CA ASP A 31 -6.96 14.82 10.03
C ASP A 31 -7.83 15.32 8.86
N ASP A 32 -7.20 15.71 7.75
CA ASP A 32 -7.91 16.09 6.53
C ASP A 32 -8.75 14.94 5.95
N LEU A 33 -8.22 13.71 5.93
CA LEU A 33 -8.97 12.51 5.52
C LEU A 33 -10.20 12.26 6.40
N ALA A 34 -10.07 12.43 7.72
CA ALA A 34 -11.17 12.26 8.66
C ALA A 34 -12.25 13.35 8.49
N ASN A 35 -11.87 14.54 8.04
CA ASN A 35 -12.77 15.68 7.82
C ASN A 35 -13.41 15.71 6.41
N LEU A 36 -13.13 14.74 5.54
CA LEU A 36 -13.81 14.64 4.24
C LEU A 36 -15.32 14.41 4.40
N PRO A 37 -16.16 14.82 3.42
CA PRO A 37 -17.61 14.56 3.46
C PRO A 37 -17.99 13.08 3.65
N ARG A 38 -17.17 12.17 3.10
CA ARG A 38 -17.13 10.76 3.46
C ARG A 38 -15.87 10.56 4.31
N PRO A 39 -15.97 10.50 5.65
CA PRO A 39 -14.80 10.40 6.53
C PRO A 39 -13.96 9.16 6.21
N ARG A 40 -12.65 9.36 6.02
CA ARG A 40 -11.70 8.30 5.65
C ARG A 40 -10.54 8.17 6.63
N LYS A 41 -9.82 7.05 6.53
CA LYS A 41 -8.50 6.85 7.15
C LYS A 41 -7.56 6.11 6.20
N HIS A 42 -6.27 6.40 6.27
CA HIS A 42 -5.27 5.64 5.54
C HIS A 42 -5.07 4.26 6.17
N TYR A 43 -4.91 3.21 5.35
CA TYR A 43 -4.78 1.83 5.84
C TYR A 43 -3.60 1.62 6.81
N GLN A 44 -2.48 2.31 6.57
CA GLN A 44 -1.33 2.26 7.48
C GLN A 44 -1.67 2.79 8.88
N ARG A 45 -2.54 3.81 9.00
CA ARG A 45 -3.02 4.28 10.31
C ARG A 45 -3.84 3.21 11.01
N TYR A 46 -4.71 2.50 10.28
CA TYR A 46 -5.45 1.37 10.83
C TYR A 46 -4.51 0.23 11.26
N TYR A 47 -3.55 -0.18 10.43
CA TYR A 47 -2.58 -1.25 10.75
C TYR A 47 -1.67 -0.94 11.94
N ASN A 48 -1.49 0.34 12.26
CA ASN A 48 -0.79 0.78 13.45
C ASN A 48 -1.58 0.57 14.76
N THR A 49 -2.90 0.40 14.68
CA THR A 49 -3.74 0.23 15.86
C THR A 49 -3.49 -1.12 16.55
N ARG A 50 -3.81 -1.18 17.85
CA ARG A 50 -3.75 -2.42 18.63
C ARG A 50 -4.77 -3.46 18.15
N GLY A 51 -5.96 -3.02 17.74
CA GLY A 51 -7.08 -3.90 17.36
C GLY A 51 -6.98 -4.48 15.94
N ALA A 52 -6.09 -3.98 15.09
CA ALA A 52 -6.00 -4.43 13.69
C ALA A 52 -5.71 -5.93 13.56
N ASN A 53 -4.83 -6.48 14.41
CA ASN A 53 -4.51 -7.91 14.37
C ASN A 53 -5.76 -8.76 14.65
N GLU A 54 -6.39 -8.53 15.80
CA GLU A 54 -7.55 -9.32 16.24
C GLU A 54 -8.69 -9.24 15.23
N SER A 55 -8.94 -8.05 14.70
CA SER A 55 -10.00 -7.84 13.70
C SER A 55 -9.75 -8.58 12.37
N MET A 56 -8.49 -8.69 11.93
CA MET A 56 -8.15 -9.42 10.69
C MET A 56 -8.03 -10.93 10.92
N TRP A 57 -7.43 -11.34 12.05
CA TRP A 57 -7.19 -12.74 12.39
C TRP A 57 -8.47 -13.48 12.75
N HIS A 58 -9.38 -12.79 13.44
CA HIS A 58 -10.70 -13.30 13.84
C HIS A 58 -11.83 -12.55 13.13
N ALA A 59 -11.64 -12.28 11.84
CA ALA A 59 -12.63 -11.63 10.98
C ALA A 59 -13.97 -12.39 11.02
N GLU A 60 -15.09 -11.67 11.09
CA GLU A 60 -16.44 -12.26 11.20
C GLU A 60 -16.77 -13.19 10.03
N GLN A 61 -16.31 -12.85 8.81
CA GLN A 61 -16.48 -13.68 7.62
C GLN A 61 -15.62 -14.96 7.61
N GLY A 62 -14.77 -15.16 8.62
CA GLY A 62 -13.75 -16.21 8.67
C GLY A 62 -12.45 -15.82 7.96
N LEU A 63 -11.33 -16.34 8.45
CA LEU A 63 -9.99 -15.98 7.98
C LEU A 63 -9.77 -16.25 6.49
N SER A 64 -10.24 -17.39 5.98
CA SER A 64 -10.11 -17.76 4.57
C SER A 64 -10.84 -16.76 3.66
N ASN A 65 -12.11 -16.42 3.97
CA ASN A 65 -12.87 -15.43 3.21
C ASN A 65 -12.28 -14.02 3.33
N PHE A 66 -11.76 -13.66 4.50
CA PHE A 66 -11.04 -12.39 4.67
C PHE A 66 -9.84 -12.31 3.71
N ILE A 67 -8.99 -13.33 3.68
CA ILE A 67 -7.82 -13.38 2.78
C ILE A 67 -8.27 -13.35 1.31
N ARG A 68 -9.28 -14.14 0.94
CA ARG A 68 -9.83 -14.16 -0.43
C ARG A 68 -10.30 -12.78 -0.87
N ALA A 69 -11.13 -12.13 -0.06
CA ALA A 69 -11.63 -10.79 -0.35
C ALA A 69 -10.49 -9.76 -0.40
N TYR A 70 -9.52 -9.85 0.49
CA TYR A 70 -8.36 -8.96 0.52
C TYR A 70 -7.47 -9.11 -0.71
N TYR A 71 -7.27 -10.34 -1.18
CA TYR A 71 -6.52 -10.62 -2.40
C TYR A 71 -7.28 -10.14 -3.64
N HIS A 72 -8.57 -10.46 -3.74
CA HIS A 72 -9.43 -10.05 -4.85
C HIS A 72 -9.53 -8.52 -4.99
N HIS A 73 -9.76 -7.79 -3.89
CA HIS A 73 -9.84 -6.32 -3.90
C HIS A 73 -8.59 -5.64 -4.45
N LYS A 74 -7.45 -6.32 -4.42
CA LYS A 74 -6.17 -5.80 -4.90
C LYS A 74 -5.69 -6.42 -6.21
N SER A 75 -6.41 -7.40 -6.75
CA SER A 75 -6.04 -8.08 -8.01
C SER A 75 -6.65 -7.39 -9.23
N ALA A 76 -6.28 -7.86 -10.42
CA ALA A 76 -6.94 -7.43 -11.66
C ALA A 76 -8.36 -8.00 -11.82
N ASP A 77 -8.73 -9.05 -11.06
CA ASP A 77 -10.08 -9.63 -11.10
C ASP A 77 -11.14 -8.64 -10.57
N TRP A 78 -10.76 -7.74 -9.65
CA TRP A 78 -11.65 -6.68 -9.20
C TRP A 78 -11.69 -5.53 -10.22
N LYS A 79 -12.81 -5.42 -10.94
CA LYS A 79 -12.96 -4.55 -12.13
C LYS A 79 -12.76 -3.05 -11.89
N ASP A 80 -12.89 -2.62 -10.64
CA ASP A 80 -12.70 -1.22 -10.22
C ASP A 80 -11.24 -0.92 -9.85
N ASN A 81 -10.35 -1.91 -9.88
CA ASN A 81 -8.93 -1.75 -9.62
C ASN A 81 -8.21 -1.10 -10.82
N ARG A 82 -8.51 0.18 -11.06
CA ARG A 82 -8.05 0.95 -12.23
C ARG A 82 -7.12 2.08 -11.78
N PRO A 83 -5.82 1.84 -11.66
CA PRO A 83 -4.90 2.80 -11.08
C PRO A 83 -4.53 3.91 -12.08
N TYR A 84 -4.34 5.11 -11.56
CA TYR A 84 -3.90 6.28 -12.34
C TYR A 84 -3.11 7.25 -11.48
N ARG A 85 -2.41 8.16 -12.14
CA ARG A 85 -1.59 9.19 -11.48
C ARG A 85 -2.48 10.15 -10.67
N LEU A 86 -2.23 10.20 -9.38
CA LEU A 86 -2.81 11.21 -8.49
C LEU A 86 -2.10 12.55 -8.68
N ALA A 87 -2.85 13.66 -8.62
CA ALA A 87 -2.30 14.98 -8.91
C ALA A 87 -1.38 15.50 -7.79
N ALA A 88 -1.69 15.16 -6.53
CA ALA A 88 -0.98 15.65 -5.37
C ALA A 88 -1.20 14.76 -4.14
N ARG A 89 -0.39 14.99 -3.09
CA ARG A 89 -0.57 14.35 -1.77
C ARG A 89 -1.53 15.15 -0.91
N THR A 90 -2.82 15.09 -1.25
CA THR A 90 -3.92 15.72 -0.50
C THR A 90 -4.96 14.68 -0.12
N ALA A 91 -5.76 14.93 0.92
CA ALA A 91 -6.82 14.02 1.32
C ALA A 91 -7.84 13.76 0.19
N VAL A 92 -8.18 14.78 -0.60
CA VAL A 92 -9.11 14.68 -1.74
C VAL A 92 -8.54 13.79 -2.85
N GLU A 93 -7.27 13.98 -3.21
CA GLU A 93 -6.62 13.13 -4.22
C GLU A 93 -6.46 11.70 -3.70
N TRP A 94 -6.06 11.51 -2.44
CA TRP A 94 -5.93 10.18 -1.87
C TRP A 94 -7.26 9.45 -1.81
N ALA A 95 -8.37 10.13 -1.48
CA ALA A 95 -9.70 9.52 -1.43
C ALA A 95 -10.23 8.97 -2.77
N LYS A 96 -9.53 9.24 -3.88
CA LYS A 96 -9.77 8.59 -5.18
C LYS A 96 -9.27 7.15 -5.25
N MET A 97 -8.31 6.79 -4.40
CA MET A 97 -7.82 5.42 -4.31
C MET A 97 -8.89 4.48 -3.71
N PRO A 98 -8.82 3.18 -4.01
CA PRO A 98 -9.70 2.18 -3.41
C PRO A 98 -9.65 2.16 -1.89
N THR A 99 -10.70 1.60 -1.30
CA THR A 99 -10.87 1.55 0.16
C THR A 99 -9.83 0.68 0.87
N TYR A 100 -9.13 -0.22 0.16
CA TYR A 100 -8.01 -0.95 0.75
C TYR A 100 -6.76 -0.09 1.00
N TYR A 101 -6.67 1.10 0.39
CA TYR A 101 -5.67 2.12 0.70
C TYR A 101 -6.26 3.23 1.59
N ILE A 102 -7.42 3.75 1.22
CA ILE A 102 -8.11 4.84 1.92
C ILE A 102 -9.48 4.35 2.42
N MET A 103 -9.45 3.72 3.57
CA MET A 103 -10.57 3.06 4.22
C MET A 103 -11.62 4.06 4.67
N ASP A 104 -12.87 3.61 4.82
CA ASP A 104 -13.85 4.35 5.60
C ASP A 104 -13.38 4.48 7.05
N LEU A 105 -13.61 5.65 7.67
CA LEU A 105 -13.04 5.98 8.97
C LEU A 105 -13.39 4.96 10.05
N ASN A 106 -14.60 4.41 10.02
CA ASN A 106 -15.11 3.50 11.05
C ASN A 106 -14.91 2.02 10.72
N ASP A 107 -14.58 1.67 9.46
CA ASP A 107 -14.46 0.27 9.04
C ASP A 107 -13.09 -0.30 9.41
N SER A 108 -13.06 -1.56 9.82
CA SER A 108 -11.87 -2.40 9.86
C SER A 108 -11.45 -2.83 8.45
N MET A 109 -10.25 -3.42 8.32
CA MET A 109 -9.84 -4.00 7.03
C MET A 109 -10.72 -5.20 6.67
N ALA A 110 -11.14 -6.00 7.66
CA ALA A 110 -12.04 -7.12 7.44
C ALA A 110 -13.40 -6.67 6.88
N GLU A 111 -14.01 -5.64 7.48
CA GLU A 111 -15.27 -5.06 6.98
C GLU A 111 -15.10 -4.40 5.61
N THR A 112 -13.97 -3.71 5.40
CA THR A 112 -13.66 -3.05 4.12
C THR A 112 -13.66 -4.04 2.96
N VAL A 113 -12.96 -5.16 3.11
CA VAL A 113 -12.83 -6.16 2.03
C VAL A 113 -14.05 -7.06 1.92
N ALA A 114 -14.79 -7.30 3.01
CA ALA A 114 -16.01 -8.11 2.96
C ALA A 114 -17.04 -7.58 1.95
N ARG A 115 -17.09 -6.26 1.72
CA ARG A 115 -18.01 -5.60 0.75
C ARG A 115 -17.71 -5.92 -0.71
N VAL A 116 -16.52 -6.47 -0.99
CA VAL A 116 -16.03 -6.78 -2.33
C VAL A 116 -15.61 -8.25 -2.42
N MET A 117 -16.21 -9.11 -1.61
CA MET A 117 -16.03 -10.55 -1.74
C MET A 117 -16.43 -11.00 -3.16
N PRO A 118 -15.57 -11.76 -3.88
CA PRO A 118 -15.93 -12.26 -5.20
C PRO A 118 -17.13 -13.20 -5.14
N THR A 119 -17.94 -13.18 -6.20
CA THR A 119 -19.07 -14.11 -6.35
C THR A 119 -18.57 -15.54 -6.51
N THR A 120 -19.44 -16.53 -6.26
CA THR A 120 -19.10 -17.95 -6.48
C THR A 120 -18.62 -18.22 -7.91
N SER A 121 -19.18 -17.53 -8.91
CA SER A 121 -18.73 -17.69 -10.30
C SER A 121 -17.33 -17.14 -10.51
N GLU A 122 -16.97 -16.01 -9.89
CA GLU A 122 -15.63 -15.43 -9.97
C GLU A 122 -14.61 -16.29 -9.21
N ILE A 123 -15.01 -16.84 -8.06
CA ILE A 123 -14.19 -17.80 -7.29
C ILE A 123 -13.88 -19.04 -8.12
N ASN A 124 -14.89 -19.64 -8.75
CA ASN A 124 -14.71 -20.84 -9.58
C ASN A 124 -13.89 -20.57 -10.85
N ALA A 125 -13.89 -19.34 -11.36
CA ALA A 125 -13.11 -18.95 -12.53
C ALA A 125 -11.67 -18.50 -12.19
N ASN A 126 -11.37 -18.26 -10.90
CA ASN A 126 -10.05 -17.84 -10.47
C ASN A 126 -9.07 -19.02 -10.52
N THR A 127 -8.00 -18.87 -11.30
CA THR A 127 -6.99 -19.91 -11.56
C THR A 127 -5.69 -19.71 -10.79
N TRP A 128 -5.50 -18.57 -10.13
CA TRP A 128 -4.26 -18.17 -9.45
C TRP A 128 -4.37 -18.10 -7.92
N LEU A 129 -5.62 -18.09 -7.40
CA LEU A 129 -5.95 -18.19 -5.98
C LEU A 129 -7.10 -19.19 -5.78
N THR A 130 -6.79 -20.44 -6.13
CA THR A 130 -7.61 -21.62 -5.89
C THR A 130 -7.80 -21.87 -4.39
N GLU A 131 -8.73 -22.77 -4.04
CA GLU A 131 -8.93 -23.16 -2.64
C GLU A 131 -7.66 -23.73 -1.99
N ALA A 132 -6.85 -24.49 -2.74
CA ALA A 132 -5.61 -25.07 -2.21
C ALA A 132 -4.56 -23.99 -1.87
N GLU A 133 -4.41 -22.98 -2.72
CA GLU A 133 -3.51 -21.85 -2.44
C GLU A 133 -4.01 -21.02 -1.25
N LEU A 134 -5.32 -20.77 -1.19
CA LEU A 134 -5.94 -20.04 -0.08
C LEU A 134 -5.82 -20.79 1.25
N GLU A 135 -5.93 -22.11 1.24
CA GLU A 135 -5.78 -22.96 2.41
C GLU A 135 -4.39 -22.79 3.06
N VAL A 136 -3.33 -22.69 2.26
CA VAL A 136 -1.97 -22.43 2.76
C VAL A 136 -1.93 -21.13 3.54
N TYR A 137 -2.43 -20.03 2.98
CA TYR A 137 -2.42 -18.73 3.66
C TYR A 137 -3.28 -18.76 4.93
N SER A 138 -4.49 -19.31 4.85
CA SER A 138 -5.40 -19.34 5.98
C SER A 138 -4.88 -20.22 7.13
N THR A 139 -4.18 -21.31 6.82
CA THR A 139 -3.51 -22.18 7.80
C THR A 139 -2.37 -21.45 8.48
N GLU A 140 -1.46 -20.85 7.71
CA GLU A 140 -0.29 -20.18 8.28
C GLU A 140 -0.66 -18.92 9.08
N TYR A 141 -1.51 -18.05 8.53
CA TYR A 141 -2.01 -16.89 9.29
C TYR A 141 -2.90 -17.30 10.46
N GLY A 142 -3.58 -18.45 10.38
CA GLY A 142 -4.30 -19.05 11.49
C GLY A 142 -3.37 -19.39 12.67
N ARG A 143 -2.17 -19.90 12.37
CA ARG A 143 -1.14 -20.25 13.35
C ARG A 143 -0.35 -19.05 13.87
N THR A 144 -0.05 -18.06 13.01
CA THR A 144 0.90 -16.98 13.34
C THR A 144 0.28 -15.61 13.57
N SER A 145 -1.01 -15.43 13.25
CA SER A 145 -1.68 -14.12 13.14
C SER A 145 -1.03 -13.17 12.12
N PHE A 146 -1.56 -11.95 11.99
CA PHE A 146 -0.98 -10.88 11.16
C PHE A 146 0.03 -10.02 11.91
N GLN A 147 0.23 -10.26 13.21
CA GLN A 147 0.92 -9.32 14.09
C GLN A 147 2.37 -9.04 13.66
N GLY A 148 3.10 -10.06 13.21
CA GLY A 148 4.46 -9.89 12.71
C GLY A 148 4.54 -8.94 11.51
N GLY A 149 3.66 -9.12 10.53
CA GLY A 149 3.57 -8.23 9.36
C GLY A 149 3.14 -6.82 9.75
N LEU A 150 2.15 -6.69 10.64
CA LEU A 150 1.64 -5.39 11.11
C LEU A 150 2.71 -4.57 11.86
N ASN A 151 3.68 -5.20 12.52
CA ASN A 151 4.76 -4.49 13.19
C ASN A 151 5.65 -3.69 12.22
N SER A 152 5.74 -4.07 10.95
CA SER A 152 6.48 -3.30 9.94
C SER A 152 5.87 -1.91 9.74
N TYR A 153 4.54 -1.80 9.78
CA TYR A 153 3.85 -0.50 9.70
C TYR A 153 4.04 0.34 10.96
N ARG A 154 4.20 -0.30 12.12
CA ARG A 154 4.49 0.38 13.40
C ARG A 154 5.90 0.91 13.44
N MET A 155 6.86 0.16 12.92
CA MET A 155 8.22 0.63 12.71
C MET A 155 8.27 1.83 11.76
N GLY A 156 7.57 1.76 10.62
CA GLY A 156 7.51 2.89 9.68
C GLY A 156 6.89 4.15 10.27
N ALA A 157 5.94 4.03 11.21
CA ALA A 157 5.29 5.18 11.86
C ALA A 157 6.02 5.70 13.11
N SER A 158 6.90 4.91 13.72
CA SER A 158 7.59 5.29 14.98
C SER A 158 8.78 6.22 14.76
N GLY A 159 9.29 6.28 13.53
CA GLY A 159 10.52 7.02 13.18
C GLY A 159 11.81 6.32 13.60
N ILE A 160 11.72 5.10 14.15
CA ILE A 160 12.91 4.27 14.40
C ILE A 160 13.56 3.94 13.07
N GLY A 161 14.88 4.15 12.94
CA GLY A 161 15.60 3.99 11.68
C GLY A 161 15.74 5.27 10.85
N ASN A 162 15.11 6.38 11.25
CA ASN A 162 15.17 7.63 10.49
C ASN A 162 16.59 8.21 10.43
N ALA A 163 17.36 8.16 11.51
CA ALA A 163 18.73 8.68 11.54
C ALA A 163 19.67 7.85 10.64
N GLU A 164 19.49 6.54 10.64
CA GLU A 164 20.26 5.60 9.82
C GLU A 164 19.94 5.76 8.34
N THR A 165 18.67 5.96 7.99
CA THR A 165 18.26 6.19 6.59
C THR A 165 18.72 7.56 6.07
N GLN A 166 18.86 8.57 6.94
CA GLN A 166 19.43 9.88 6.59
C GLN A 166 20.89 9.81 6.14
N LEU A 167 21.66 8.78 6.51
CA LEU A 167 23.03 8.58 6.01
C LEU A 167 23.08 8.40 4.48
N TYR A 168 21.95 8.02 3.87
CA TYR A 168 21.81 7.86 2.43
C TYR A 168 21.17 9.07 1.74
N ALA A 169 21.00 10.20 2.43
CA ALA A 169 20.40 11.38 1.85
C ALA A 169 21.14 11.84 0.58
N GLY A 170 20.38 12.04 -0.50
CA GLY A 170 20.91 12.42 -1.82
C GLY A 170 21.60 11.30 -2.59
N LYS A 171 21.61 10.06 -2.08
CA LYS A 171 22.16 8.90 -2.79
C LYS A 171 21.15 8.29 -3.75
N THR A 172 21.67 7.65 -4.78
CA THR A 172 20.93 6.89 -5.79
C THR A 172 21.20 5.39 -5.65
N ILE A 173 20.34 4.58 -6.25
CA ILE A 173 20.60 3.16 -6.49
C ILE A 173 21.33 3.04 -7.82
N ASP A 174 22.61 2.68 -7.77
CA ASP A 174 23.47 2.60 -8.96
C ASP A 174 23.60 1.18 -9.54
N GLN A 175 22.90 0.21 -8.93
CA GLN A 175 22.89 -1.15 -9.41
C GLN A 175 21.90 -1.34 -10.57
N PRO A 176 22.18 -2.29 -11.49
CA PRO A 176 21.23 -2.74 -12.49
C PRO A 176 19.86 -3.03 -11.90
N SER A 177 18.85 -2.28 -12.31
CA SER A 177 17.51 -2.31 -11.71
C SER A 177 16.44 -2.60 -12.73
N MET A 178 15.40 -3.31 -12.29
CA MET A 178 14.18 -3.58 -13.05
C MET A 178 13.00 -3.43 -12.10
N PHE A 179 11.90 -2.84 -12.60
CA PHE A 179 10.64 -2.76 -11.87
C PHE A 179 9.54 -3.53 -12.59
N ILE A 180 8.84 -4.40 -11.86
CA ILE A 180 7.70 -5.18 -12.35
C ILE A 180 6.52 -4.95 -11.41
N SER A 181 5.38 -4.60 -11.97
CA SER A 181 4.12 -4.38 -11.24
C SER A 181 2.95 -4.81 -12.12
N GLY A 182 1.80 -5.10 -11.52
CA GLY A 182 0.57 -5.29 -12.28
C GLY A 182 0.06 -3.95 -12.85
N ALA A 183 -0.48 -3.97 -14.06
CA ALA A 183 -1.12 -2.79 -14.66
C ALA A 183 -2.33 -2.30 -13.84
N SER A 184 -2.98 -3.21 -13.11
CA SER A 184 -4.10 -2.91 -12.19
C SER A 184 -3.66 -2.62 -10.75
N ASP A 185 -2.36 -2.59 -10.43
CA ASP A 185 -1.88 -2.31 -9.06
C ASP A 185 -1.76 -0.80 -8.78
N TRP A 186 -2.57 -0.32 -7.83
CA TRP A 186 -2.46 1.04 -7.30
C TRP A 186 -1.12 1.32 -6.59
N GLY A 187 -0.37 0.30 -6.18
CA GLY A 187 0.95 0.42 -5.59
C GLY A 187 1.91 1.28 -6.42
N THR A 188 1.77 1.24 -7.75
CA THR A 188 2.54 2.04 -8.72
C THR A 188 2.29 3.54 -8.56
N TYR A 189 1.04 3.96 -8.34
CA TYR A 189 0.63 5.38 -8.39
C TYR A 189 0.12 5.96 -7.07
N GLN A 190 0.07 5.19 -5.98
CA GLN A 190 -0.40 5.66 -4.67
C GLN A 190 0.41 6.84 -4.10
N ASN A 191 1.69 6.95 -4.48
CA ASN A 191 2.57 8.06 -4.09
C ASN A 191 2.90 8.90 -5.33
N PRO A 192 2.27 10.09 -5.49
CA PRO A 192 2.46 10.95 -6.66
C PRO A 192 3.92 11.17 -7.05
N GLY A 193 4.22 10.88 -8.32
CA GLY A 193 5.53 11.07 -8.93
C GLY A 193 6.63 10.07 -8.52
N SER A 194 6.36 9.10 -7.64
CA SER A 194 7.39 8.13 -7.22
C SER A 194 7.77 7.18 -8.35
N PHE A 195 6.82 6.81 -9.20
CA PHE A 195 7.07 5.97 -10.37
C PHE A 195 8.02 6.64 -11.37
N GLU A 196 7.78 7.92 -11.66
CA GLU A 196 8.64 8.74 -12.53
C GLU A 196 10.01 8.97 -11.89
N ARG A 197 10.06 9.42 -10.62
CA ARG A 197 11.33 9.66 -9.91
C ARG A 197 12.20 8.42 -9.82
N MET A 198 11.61 7.24 -9.64
CA MET A 198 12.35 5.98 -9.62
C MET A 198 13.15 5.77 -10.91
N GLN A 199 12.50 6.00 -12.05
CA GLN A 199 13.06 5.80 -13.39
C GLN A 199 14.05 6.89 -13.78
N GLU A 200 13.73 8.15 -13.44
CA GLU A 200 14.46 9.31 -13.95
C GLU A 200 15.64 9.72 -13.06
N ARG A 201 15.59 9.39 -11.76
CA ARG A 201 16.51 9.97 -10.77
C ARG A 201 16.99 9.00 -9.71
N ALA A 202 16.11 8.16 -9.16
CA ALA A 202 16.45 7.37 -7.99
C ALA A 202 17.30 6.14 -8.34
N CYS A 203 17.07 5.52 -9.50
CA CYS A 203 17.87 4.42 -10.02
C CYS A 203 18.63 4.87 -11.26
N THR A 204 19.97 4.86 -11.23
CA THR A 204 20.80 5.39 -12.33
C THR A 204 21.05 4.37 -13.45
N ASP A 205 20.91 3.07 -13.17
CA ASP A 205 20.89 1.97 -14.16
C ASP A 205 19.54 1.24 -14.14
N MET A 206 18.45 1.98 -14.42
CA MET A 206 17.11 1.39 -14.61
C MET A 206 17.01 0.80 -16.02
N ARG A 207 17.03 -0.54 -16.11
CA ARG A 207 17.09 -1.25 -17.40
C ARG A 207 15.73 -1.52 -18.01
N SER A 208 14.71 -1.75 -17.17
CA SER A 208 13.35 -1.90 -17.67
C SER A 208 12.30 -1.69 -16.60
N VAL A 209 11.11 -1.35 -17.09
CA VAL A 209 9.90 -1.17 -16.30
C VAL A 209 8.76 -1.89 -17.02
N HIS A 210 8.12 -2.83 -16.34
CA HIS A 210 7.04 -3.65 -16.88
C HIS A 210 5.80 -3.50 -16.01
N LEU A 211 4.72 -3.03 -16.63
CA LEU A 211 3.38 -3.11 -16.08
C LEU A 211 2.67 -4.27 -16.78
N VAL A 212 2.41 -5.35 -16.05
CA VAL A 212 1.87 -6.59 -16.59
C VAL A 212 0.36 -6.46 -16.75
N GLU A 213 -0.12 -6.51 -18.00
CA GLU A 213 -1.55 -6.52 -18.31
C GLU A 213 -2.23 -7.73 -17.69
N GLY A 214 -3.44 -7.54 -17.18
CA GLY A 214 -4.18 -8.61 -16.49
C GLY A 214 -3.69 -8.94 -15.07
N ALA A 215 -2.69 -8.24 -14.54
CA ALA A 215 -2.23 -8.40 -13.15
C ALA A 215 -2.51 -7.16 -12.29
N GLY A 216 -2.87 -7.40 -11.03
CA GLY A 216 -2.91 -6.42 -9.95
C GLY A 216 -1.73 -6.55 -9.00
N HIS A 217 -2.01 -6.48 -7.70
CA HIS A 217 -0.98 -6.41 -6.65
C HIS A 217 -0.15 -7.69 -6.50
N TRP A 218 -0.69 -8.84 -6.90
CA TRP A 218 -0.05 -10.15 -6.73
C TRP A 218 0.56 -10.60 -8.06
N VAL A 219 1.29 -9.71 -8.74
CA VAL A 219 1.81 -9.89 -10.10
C VAL A 219 2.55 -11.21 -10.33
N GLN A 220 3.22 -11.74 -9.31
CA GLN A 220 3.94 -13.02 -9.36
C GLN A 220 3.04 -14.28 -9.28
N GLN A 221 1.74 -14.10 -9.09
CA GLN A 221 0.73 -15.17 -9.01
C GLN A 221 -0.34 -15.00 -10.09
N GLU A 222 -0.74 -13.75 -10.38
CA GLU A 222 -1.88 -13.47 -11.27
C GLU A 222 -1.64 -13.80 -12.75
N GLN A 223 -0.38 -13.86 -13.22
CA GLN A 223 -0.01 -14.07 -14.63
C GLN A 223 1.21 -14.98 -14.79
#